data_AF-A0A2H5DV34-F1
#
_entry.id   AF-A0A2H5DV34-F1
#
_cell.length_a   1.000
_cell.length_b   1.000
_cell.length_c   1.000
_cell.angle_alpha   90.00
_cell.angle_beta   90.00
_cell.angle_gamma   90.00
#
_symmetry.space_group_name_H-M   'P 1'
#
loop_
_entity.id
_entity.type
_entity.pdbx_description
1 polymer ?
#
loop_
_entity_poly.entity_id
_entity_poly.type
_entity_poly.pdbx_seq_one_letter_code
_entity_poly.pdbx_strand_id
1 'polypeptide(L)'
;MGRLLRRAKDANTEHVQGHGGRLLRYSSTQLRVQPSPDEMRDYQQARDARLEDASAPMALQAGRRALERLGYKQVDVDADYGLIRAEKDEVLVSEGRQMLRGLLRWKLPLPGRPDHQTTEVLLTLKPGEQPRQMLLRANIRQIVWDSNGNSRTLLCSDPAVYRQLFEQLNDALAKPN
;
A
#
# COMPACT_ATOMS: atom_id res chain seq x y z
N MET A 1 -13.13 -20.05 -17.15
CA MET A 1 -14.13 -19.00 -16.87
C MET A 1 -15.06 -19.50 -15.76
N GLY A 2 -15.33 -18.70 -14.73
CA GLY A 2 -16.49 -18.95 -13.83
C GLY A 2 -16.26 -19.06 -12.32
N ARG A 3 -15.39 -18.26 -11.69
CA ARG A 3 -15.30 -18.22 -10.21
C ARG A 3 -14.93 -16.86 -9.59
N LEU A 4 -15.33 -15.75 -10.22
CA LEU A 4 -14.98 -14.38 -9.78
C LEU A 4 -16.17 -13.44 -9.55
N LEU A 5 -17.41 -13.94 -9.50
CA LEU A 5 -18.62 -13.07 -9.41
C LEU A 5 -19.65 -13.45 -8.34
N ARG A 6 -19.25 -14.19 -7.29
CA ARG A 6 -20.09 -14.35 -6.08
C ARG A 6 -19.25 -14.32 -4.82
N ARG A 7 -19.00 -13.12 -4.31
CA ARG A 7 -18.77 -12.79 -2.89
C ARG A 7 -18.72 -11.25 -2.78
N ALA A 8 -19.82 -10.63 -3.18
CA ALA A 8 -20.10 -9.22 -2.96
C ALA A 8 -21.37 -9.15 -2.10
N LYS A 9 -21.25 -9.55 -0.83
CA LYS A 9 -22.19 -9.33 0.27
C LYS A 9 -21.69 -10.13 1.46
N ASP A 10 -20.68 -9.62 2.15
CA ASP A 10 -20.52 -9.81 3.59
C ASP A 10 -19.79 -8.56 4.11
N ALA A 11 -20.27 -8.06 5.25
CA ALA A 11 -20.18 -6.69 5.71
C ALA A 11 -18.77 -6.08 5.75
N ASN A 12 -18.45 -5.22 4.77
CA ASN A 12 -17.40 -4.22 4.90
C ASN A 12 -18.02 -2.95 5.49
N THR A 13 -17.67 -2.61 6.72
CA THR A 13 -18.06 -1.33 7.34
C THR A 13 -17.22 -0.22 6.71
N GLU A 14 -17.76 0.45 5.70
CA GLU A 14 -17.13 1.60 5.04
C GLU A 14 -17.32 2.85 5.91
N HIS A 15 -16.22 3.53 6.28
CA HIS A 15 -16.26 4.79 7.00
C HIS A 15 -15.87 5.95 6.08
N VAL A 16 -16.78 6.93 5.92
CA VAL A 16 -16.51 8.16 5.15
C VAL A 16 -15.58 9.07 5.94
N GLN A 17 -14.41 9.38 5.38
CA GLN A 17 -13.39 10.23 6.02
C GLN A 17 -13.53 11.72 5.65
N GLY A 18 -14.15 12.04 4.52
CA GLY A 18 -14.29 13.43 4.08
C GLY A 18 -15.02 13.59 2.75
N HIS A 19 -15.44 14.82 2.47
CA HIS A 19 -16.04 15.24 1.21
C HIS A 19 -15.22 16.41 0.65
N GLY A 20 -14.69 16.27 -0.56
CA GLY A 20 -14.04 17.39 -1.26
C GLY A 20 -15.04 18.45 -1.73
N GLY A 21 -14.73 19.72 -1.47
CA GLY A 21 -15.34 20.99 -1.92
C GLY A 21 -16.65 20.96 -2.73
N ARG A 22 -17.70 21.59 -2.20
CA ARG A 22 -19.03 21.75 -2.83
C ARG A 22 -19.10 22.94 -3.81
N LEU A 23 -18.10 23.14 -4.65
CA LEU A 23 -18.20 24.06 -5.79
C LEU A 23 -17.82 23.30 -7.07
N LEU A 24 -18.84 23.04 -7.91
CA LEU A 24 -18.76 22.45 -9.25
C LEU A 24 -18.59 20.91 -9.32
N ARG A 25 -19.72 20.19 -9.28
CA ARG A 25 -20.00 18.83 -9.85
C ARG A 25 -19.01 17.67 -9.60
N TYR A 26 -17.95 17.84 -8.81
CA TYR A 26 -16.99 16.79 -8.45
C TYR A 26 -16.87 16.72 -6.93
N SER A 27 -17.82 16.04 -6.27
CA SER A 27 -17.64 15.63 -4.88
C SER A 27 -16.78 14.37 -4.86
N SER A 28 -15.53 14.45 -4.40
CA SER A 28 -14.72 13.27 -4.10
C SER A 28 -15.14 12.70 -2.75
N THR A 29 -15.56 11.43 -2.72
CA THR A 29 -15.79 10.69 -1.48
C THR A 29 -14.54 9.91 -1.12
N GLN A 30 -14.07 10.07 0.11
CA GLN A 30 -12.94 9.32 0.65
C GLN A 30 -13.46 8.29 1.65
N LEU A 31 -13.22 7.01 1.38
CA LEU A 31 -13.68 5.89 2.19
C LEU A 31 -12.48 5.15 2.80
N ARG A 32 -12.56 4.85 4.09
CA ARG A 32 -11.70 3.83 4.71
C ARG A 32 -12.49 2.54 4.83
N VAL A 33 -11.92 1.48 4.28
CA VAL A 33 -12.50 0.14 4.35
C VAL A 33 -11.93 -0.56 5.57
N GLN A 34 -12.80 -0.99 6.48
CA GLN A 34 -12.42 -1.81 7.62
C GLN A 34 -11.98 -3.20 7.11
N PRO A 35 -10.79 -3.71 7.49
CA PRO A 35 -10.41 -5.07 7.16
C PRO A 35 -11.31 -6.07 7.91
N SER A 36 -11.63 -7.17 7.25
CA SER A 36 -12.29 -8.32 7.85
C SER A 36 -11.41 -8.99 8.92
N PRO A 37 -11.98 -9.85 9.79
CA PRO A 37 -11.20 -10.58 10.80
C PRO A 37 -10.08 -11.46 10.20
N ASP A 38 -10.32 -12.04 9.03
CA ASP A 38 -9.32 -12.89 8.35
C ASP A 38 -8.21 -12.04 7.74
N GLU A 39 -8.53 -10.93 7.07
CA GLU A 39 -7.53 -9.99 6.56
C GLU A 39 -6.67 -9.39 7.69
N MET A 40 -7.30 -9.09 8.83
CA MET A 40 -6.60 -8.60 10.02
C MET A 40 -5.64 -9.66 10.58
N ARG A 41 -6.05 -10.94 10.56
CA ARG A 41 -5.20 -12.06 11.00
C ARG A 41 -4.00 -12.23 10.08
N ASP A 42 -4.21 -12.23 8.77
CA ASP A 42 -3.15 -12.36 7.77
C ASP A 42 -2.14 -11.21 7.90
N TYR A 43 -2.63 -9.97 8.04
CA TYR A 43 -1.78 -8.81 8.32
C TYR A 43 -0.96 -8.98 9.59
N GLN A 44 -1.57 -9.41 10.71
CA GLN A 44 -0.87 -9.56 11.98
C GLN A 44 0.24 -10.62 11.92
N GLN A 45 0.03 -11.68 11.14
CA GLN A 45 1.03 -12.74 10.93
C GLN A 45 2.17 -12.30 10.00
N ALA A 46 1.89 -11.42 9.03
CA ALA A 46 2.84 -11.04 7.99
C ALA A 46 3.62 -9.75 8.28
N ARG A 47 3.13 -8.85 9.15
CA ARG A 47 3.67 -7.48 9.28
C ARG A 47 5.03 -7.34 9.95
N ASP A 48 5.49 -8.35 10.67
CA ASP A 48 6.69 -8.25 11.53
C ASP A 48 7.82 -9.14 10.97
N ALA A 49 9.05 -8.62 10.96
CA ALA A 49 10.26 -9.36 10.60
C ALA A 49 11.38 -9.14 11.62
N ARG A 50 12.28 -10.12 11.71
CA ARG A 50 13.52 -10.03 12.50
C ARG A 50 14.68 -9.87 11.54
N LEU A 51 15.54 -8.90 11.84
CA LEU A 51 16.76 -8.63 11.10
C LEU A 51 17.92 -8.98 12.02
N GLU A 52 18.58 -10.09 11.70
CA GLU A 52 19.74 -10.56 12.46
C GLU A 52 21.02 -9.86 11.98
N ASP A 53 21.98 -9.69 12.89
CA ASP A 53 23.27 -9.03 12.63
C ASP A 53 23.17 -7.62 12.02
N ALA A 54 22.06 -6.92 12.28
CA ALA A 54 21.78 -5.59 11.74
C ALA A 54 21.91 -4.51 12.82
N SER A 55 22.62 -3.42 12.49
CA SER A 55 22.52 -2.17 13.24
C SER A 55 21.37 -1.31 12.70
N ALA A 56 20.86 -0.36 13.49
CA ALA A 56 19.80 0.54 13.02
C ALA A 56 20.16 1.28 11.72
N PRO A 57 21.37 1.88 11.56
CA PRO A 57 21.76 2.51 10.29
C PRO A 57 21.78 1.53 9.11
N MET A 58 22.27 0.30 9.32
CA MET A 58 22.29 -0.73 8.27
C MET A 58 20.86 -1.13 7.85
N ALA A 59 19.98 -1.34 8.83
CA ALA A 59 18.58 -1.68 8.59
C ALA A 59 17.83 -0.56 7.85
N LEU A 60 18.08 0.70 8.21
CA LEU A 60 17.49 1.86 7.54
C LEU A 60 17.95 1.98 6.08
N GLN A 61 19.27 1.87 5.84
CA GLN A 61 19.83 1.92 4.49
C GLN A 61 19.34 0.74 3.62
N ALA A 62 19.30 -0.47 4.18
CA ALA A 62 18.78 -1.64 3.49
C ALA A 62 17.28 -1.51 3.18
N GLY A 63 16.49 -1.00 4.13
CA GLY A 63 15.07 -0.73 3.94
C GLY A 63 14.83 0.28 2.83
N ARG A 64 15.60 1.37 2.77
CA ARG A 64 15.56 2.32 1.65
C ARG A 64 15.83 1.65 0.30
N ARG A 65 16.93 0.89 0.20
CA ARG A 65 17.31 0.19 -1.04
C ARG A 65 16.26 -0.84 -1.46
N ALA A 66 15.68 -1.56 -0.51
CA ALA A 66 14.62 -2.52 -0.78
C ALA A 66 13.37 -1.86 -1.35
N LEU A 67 12.94 -0.73 -0.77
CA LEU A 67 11.81 0.05 -1.26
C LEU A 67 12.09 0.62 -2.65
N GLU A 68 13.27 1.17 -2.90
CA GLU A 68 13.69 1.65 -4.22
C GLU A 68 13.66 0.51 -5.27
N ARG A 69 14.15 -0.69 -4.94
CA ARG A 69 14.09 -1.88 -5.82
C ARG A 69 12.66 -2.35 -6.11
N LEU A 70 11.75 -2.17 -5.17
CA LEU A 70 10.33 -2.49 -5.32
C LEU A 70 9.55 -1.41 -6.09
N GLY A 71 10.24 -0.36 -6.54
CA GLY A 71 9.66 0.73 -7.34
C GLY A 71 8.97 1.80 -6.50
N TYR A 72 9.16 1.81 -5.18
CA TYR A 72 8.71 2.93 -4.37
C TYR A 72 9.54 4.17 -4.66
N LYS A 73 8.86 5.30 -4.65
CA LYS A 73 9.40 6.65 -4.82
C LYS A 73 9.25 7.40 -3.50
N GLN A 74 9.87 8.59 -3.44
CA GLN A 74 9.79 9.48 -2.26
C GLN A 74 10.11 8.75 -0.95
N VAL A 75 11.21 7.98 -0.94
CA VAL A 75 11.65 7.24 0.24
C VAL A 75 12.25 8.22 1.25
N ASP A 76 11.50 8.50 2.30
CA ASP A 76 11.89 9.35 3.43
C ASP A 76 12.37 8.47 4.60
N VAL A 77 13.54 8.79 5.14
CA VAL A 77 14.20 8.02 6.20
C VAL A 77 14.40 8.94 7.40
N ASP A 78 13.74 8.59 8.50
CA ASP A 78 13.89 9.26 9.78
C ASP A 78 14.77 8.37 10.68
N ALA A 79 16.06 8.68 10.70
CA ALA A 79 17.04 7.89 11.43
C ALA A 79 16.92 8.02 12.95
N ASP A 80 16.41 9.16 13.43
CA ASP A 80 16.26 9.44 14.86
C ASP A 80 15.13 8.60 15.47
N TYR A 81 14.08 8.35 14.69
CA TYR A 81 12.93 7.54 15.12
C TYR A 81 12.91 6.11 14.54
N GLY A 82 13.89 5.74 13.72
CA GLY A 82 13.95 4.42 13.09
C GLY A 82 12.78 4.17 12.13
N LEU A 83 12.37 5.18 11.38
CA LEU A 83 11.23 5.11 10.47
C LEU A 83 11.66 5.22 9.00
N ILE A 84 10.94 4.52 8.13
CA ILE A 84 10.98 4.75 6.69
C ILE A 84 9.56 4.92 6.17
N ARG A 85 9.34 5.95 5.37
CA ARG A 85 8.08 6.19 4.66
C ARG A 85 8.36 6.17 3.17
N ALA A 86 7.48 5.56 2.39
CA ALA A 86 7.62 5.56 0.94
C ALA A 86 6.27 5.35 0.27
N GLU A 87 6.17 5.82 -0.98
CA GLU A 87 4.95 5.76 -1.76
C GLU A 87 5.21 5.24 -3.17
N LYS A 88 4.27 4.48 -3.71
CA LYS A 88 4.33 3.98 -5.09
C LYS A 88 2.99 4.19 -5.77
N ASP A 89 2.99 4.90 -6.89
CA ASP A 89 1.81 5.09 -7.73
C ASP A 89 1.79 4.10 -8.90
N GLU A 90 0.63 3.48 -9.11
CA GLU A 90 0.38 2.51 -10.16
C GLU A 90 -0.88 2.89 -10.93
N VAL A 91 -0.81 2.92 -12.27
CA VAL A 91 -1.98 3.09 -13.13
C VAL A 91 -2.67 1.75 -13.29
N LEU A 92 -3.92 1.63 -12.87
CA LEU A 92 -4.69 0.39 -12.92
C LEU A 92 -5.33 0.10 -14.29
N VAL A 93 -5.42 1.12 -15.16
CA VAL A 93 -6.01 1.00 -16.51
C VAL A 93 -5.01 1.44 -17.58
N SER A 94 -4.61 0.51 -18.45
CA SER A 94 -3.77 0.77 -19.64
C SER A 94 -4.31 1.93 -20.51
N GLU A 95 -3.44 2.83 -20.98
CA GLU A 95 -3.78 4.03 -21.78
C GLU A 95 -4.73 3.76 -22.96
N GLY A 96 -4.55 2.65 -23.69
CA GLY A 96 -5.42 2.28 -24.82
C GLY A 96 -6.90 2.06 -24.47
N ARG A 97 -7.20 1.70 -23.21
CA ARG A 97 -8.58 1.57 -22.72
C ARG A 97 -9.18 2.91 -22.29
N GLN A 98 -8.36 3.93 -22.03
CA GLN A 98 -8.81 5.28 -21.67
C GLN A 98 -9.32 6.05 -22.91
N MET A 99 -8.62 5.95 -24.05
CA MET A 99 -9.01 6.63 -25.30
C MET A 99 -10.36 6.15 -25.86
N LEU A 100 -10.63 4.83 -25.84
CA LEU A 100 -11.91 4.29 -26.30
C LEU A 100 -13.09 4.77 -25.44
N ARG A 101 -12.84 5.08 -24.16
CA ARG A 101 -13.86 5.51 -23.20
C ARG A 101 -14.16 7.00 -23.28
N GLY A 102 -13.19 7.83 -23.68
CA GLY A 102 -13.38 9.26 -23.93
C GLY A 102 -14.52 9.54 -24.92
N LEU A 103 -14.67 8.69 -25.95
CA LEU A 103 -15.75 8.77 -26.94
C LEU A 103 -17.12 8.30 -26.42
N LEU A 104 -17.16 7.41 -25.41
CA LEU A 104 -18.39 6.84 -24.85
C LEU A 104 -18.99 7.65 -23.68
N ARG A 105 -18.19 8.47 -22.99
CA ARG A 105 -18.68 9.38 -21.92
C ARG A 105 -19.69 10.42 -22.41
N TRP A 106 -19.77 10.67 -23.72
CA TRP A 106 -20.70 11.65 -24.28
C TRP A 106 -22.18 11.19 -24.24
N LYS A 107 -22.46 9.91 -23.96
CA LYS A 107 -23.82 9.37 -24.03
C LYS A 107 -24.42 8.83 -22.72
N LEU A 108 -23.63 8.39 -21.71
CA LEU A 108 -24.14 7.80 -20.45
C LEU A 108 -23.17 8.02 -19.26
N PRO A 109 -23.67 8.38 -18.05
CA PRO A 109 -22.84 8.42 -16.84
C PRO A 109 -22.49 6.99 -16.41
N LEU A 110 -21.22 6.61 -16.53
CA LEU A 110 -20.71 5.30 -16.13
C LEU A 110 -20.25 5.33 -14.66
N PRO A 111 -20.37 4.21 -13.90
CA PRO A 111 -19.78 4.12 -12.58
C PRO A 111 -18.27 4.37 -12.64
N GLY A 112 -17.75 5.02 -11.59
CA GLY A 112 -16.32 5.24 -11.40
C GLY A 112 -15.61 3.89 -11.45
N ARG A 113 -14.57 3.79 -12.27
CA ARG A 113 -13.73 2.59 -12.33
C ARG A 113 -12.40 2.91 -11.69
N PRO A 114 -11.81 1.97 -10.92
CA PRO A 114 -10.44 2.10 -10.45
C PRO A 114 -9.52 2.42 -11.61
N ASP A 115 -8.76 3.50 -11.52
CA ASP A 115 -7.85 3.96 -12.57
C ASP A 115 -6.44 4.24 -12.05
N HIS A 116 -6.30 4.62 -10.79
CA HIS A 116 -5.02 4.79 -10.11
C HIS A 116 -5.01 4.14 -8.73
N GLN A 117 -3.83 3.69 -8.31
CA GLN A 117 -3.56 3.21 -6.96
C GLN A 117 -2.29 3.87 -6.43
N THR A 118 -2.35 4.36 -5.20
CA THR A 118 -1.16 4.73 -4.43
C THR A 118 -0.96 3.69 -3.33
N THR A 119 0.24 3.14 -3.24
CA THR A 119 0.65 2.23 -2.15
C THR A 119 1.58 2.98 -1.22
N GLU A 120 1.16 3.16 0.03
CA GLU A 120 1.96 3.77 1.09
C GLU A 120 2.59 2.67 1.95
N VAL A 121 3.86 2.83 2.30
CA VAL A 121 4.56 1.96 3.24
C VAL A 121 5.12 2.78 4.39
N LEU A 122 4.89 2.30 5.60
CA LEU A 122 5.58 2.74 6.81
C LEU A 122 6.34 1.56 7.40
N LEU A 123 7.65 1.70 7.50
CA LEU A 123 8.53 0.78 8.20
C LEU A 123 8.91 1.39 9.55
N THR A 124 8.84 0.60 10.61
CA THR A 124 9.28 0.98 11.95
C THR A 124 10.26 -0.04 12.47
N LEU A 125 11.42 0.44 12.89
CA LEU A 125 12.49 -0.36 13.46
C LEU A 125 12.57 -0.13 14.96
N LYS A 126 12.86 -1.20 15.70
CA LYS A 126 13.26 -1.11 17.10
C LYS A 126 14.32 -2.17 17.43
N PRO A 127 15.13 -1.99 18.47
CA PRO A 127 16.01 -3.05 18.95
C PRO A 127 15.22 -4.32 19.30
N GLY A 128 15.81 -5.48 18.98
CA GLY A 128 15.33 -6.79 19.41
C GLY A 128 15.79 -7.15 20.82
N GLU A 129 15.49 -8.38 21.23
CA GLU A 129 15.88 -8.90 22.55
C GLU A 129 17.36 -9.35 22.56
N GLN A 130 17.90 -9.68 21.39
CA GLN A 130 19.28 -10.14 21.23
C GLN A 130 20.22 -9.01 20.80
N PRO A 131 21.53 -9.09 21.14
CA PRO A 131 22.53 -8.18 20.61
C PRO A 131 22.52 -8.19 19.08
N ARG A 132 22.57 -7.01 18.45
CA ARG A 132 22.57 -6.84 16.98
C ARG A 132 21.34 -7.40 16.26
N GLN A 133 20.23 -7.59 16.98
CA GLN A 133 18.94 -7.90 16.39
C GLN A 133 18.11 -6.61 16.27
N MET A 134 17.48 -6.42 15.12
CA MET A 134 16.47 -5.39 14.92
C MET A 134 15.12 -6.05 14.62
N LEU A 135 14.05 -5.51 15.20
CA LEU A 135 12.67 -5.86 14.88
C LEU A 135 12.11 -4.82 13.94
N LEU A 136 11.57 -5.28 12.82
CA LEU A 136 10.93 -4.47 11.81
C LEU A 136 9.42 -4.74 11.83
N ARG A 137 8.62 -3.67 11.81
CA ARG A 137 7.19 -3.72 11.52
C ARG A 137 6.89 -2.94 10.25
N ALA A 138 6.16 -3.57 9.33
CA ALA A 138 5.67 -2.94 8.11
C ALA A 138 4.17 -2.68 8.19
N ASN A 139 3.75 -1.46 7.87
CA ASN A 139 2.36 -1.09 7.64
C ASN A 139 2.21 -0.67 6.18
N ILE A 140 1.42 -1.41 5.41
CA ILE A 140 1.22 -1.15 3.99
C ILE A 140 -0.25 -0.81 3.77
N ARG A 141 -0.51 0.33 3.13
CA ARG A 141 -1.86 0.77 2.77
C ARG A 141 -1.96 0.98 1.27
N GLN A 142 -3.13 0.69 0.73
CA GLN A 142 -3.45 0.92 -0.68
C GLN A 142 -4.60 1.92 -0.75
N ILE A 143 -4.41 2.99 -1.50
CA ILE A 143 -5.43 3.99 -1.80
C ILE A 143 -5.79 3.81 -3.26
N VAL A 144 -6.99 3.27 -3.51
CA VAL A 144 -7.50 3.07 -4.86
C VAL A 144 -8.40 4.24 -5.22
N TRP A 145 -8.03 4.96 -6.27
CA TRP A 145 -8.80 6.06 -6.85
C TRP A 145 -9.64 5.56 -8.02
N ASP A 146 -10.83 6.14 -8.17
CA ASP A 146 -11.67 5.92 -9.34
C ASP A 146 -11.71 7.14 -10.27
N SER A 147 -12.19 6.91 -11.49
CA SER A 147 -12.33 7.94 -12.52
C SER A 147 -13.30 9.09 -12.19
N ASN A 148 -13.96 9.06 -11.03
CA ASN A 148 -14.82 10.13 -10.52
C ASN A 148 -14.14 10.93 -9.38
N GLY A 149 -12.91 10.56 -9.01
CA GLY A 149 -12.14 11.18 -7.94
C GLY A 149 -12.47 10.63 -6.54
N ASN A 150 -13.23 9.54 -6.44
CA ASN A 150 -13.44 8.87 -5.15
C ASN A 150 -12.22 8.02 -4.81
N SER A 151 -11.94 7.86 -3.52
CA SER A 151 -10.87 6.98 -3.04
C SER A 151 -11.35 5.97 -2.01
N ARG A 152 -10.70 4.81 -2.03
CA ARG A 152 -10.84 3.76 -1.02
C ARG A 152 -9.48 3.40 -0.46
N THR A 153 -9.29 3.68 0.82
CA THR A 153 -8.10 3.28 1.58
C THR A 153 -8.32 1.91 2.20
N LEU A 154 -7.42 0.98 1.88
CA LEU A 154 -7.40 -0.41 2.27
C LEU A 154 -6.11 -0.71 3.05
N LEU A 155 -6.21 -1.61 4.03
CA LEU A 155 -5.04 -2.27 4.62
C LEU A 155 -4.58 -3.36 3.65
N CYS A 156 -3.30 -3.41 3.30
CA CYS A 156 -2.76 -4.56 2.60
C CYS A 156 -2.60 -5.73 3.59
N SER A 157 -3.35 -6.81 3.38
CA SER A 157 -3.29 -8.02 4.20
C SER A 157 -2.56 -9.19 3.51
N ASP A 158 -2.19 -9.04 2.23
CA ASP A 158 -1.58 -10.11 1.44
C ASP A 158 -0.17 -10.47 1.95
N PRO A 159 0.03 -11.68 2.52
CA PRO A 159 1.32 -12.11 3.05
C PRO A 159 2.45 -12.15 2.00
N ALA A 160 2.12 -12.31 0.72
CA ALA A 160 3.12 -12.34 -0.35
C ALA A 160 3.81 -10.99 -0.53
N VAL A 161 3.07 -9.88 -0.38
CA VAL A 161 3.62 -8.51 -0.47
C VAL A 161 4.63 -8.27 0.64
N TYR A 162 4.30 -8.66 1.89
CA TYR A 162 5.21 -8.55 3.03
C TYR A 162 6.45 -9.41 2.86
N ARG A 163 6.27 -10.65 2.39
CA ARG A 163 7.39 -11.57 2.14
C ARG A 163 8.36 -11.00 1.11
N GLN A 164 7.84 -10.51 -0.02
CA GLN A 164 8.66 -9.90 -1.06
C GLN A 164 9.43 -8.68 -0.53
N LEU A 165 8.78 -7.84 0.28
CA LEU A 165 9.44 -6.71 0.94
C LEU A 165 10.60 -7.16 1.84
N PHE A 166 10.37 -8.16 2.68
CA PHE A 166 11.39 -8.66 3.60
C PHE A 166 12.52 -9.40 2.90
N GLU A 167 12.23 -10.13 1.81
CA GLU A 167 13.25 -10.74 0.95
C GLU A 167 14.16 -9.66 0.34
N GLN A 168 13.60 -8.58 -0.23
CA GLN A 168 14.39 -7.47 -0.78
C GLN A 168 15.23 -6.76 0.27
N LEU A 169 14.70 -6.63 1.48
CA LEU A 169 15.40 -6.02 2.60
C LEU A 169 16.55 -6.89 3.09
N ASN A 170 16.33 -8.20 3.25
CA ASN A 170 17.39 -9.15 3.63
C ASN A 170 18.48 -9.21 2.55
N ASP A 171 18.11 -9.19 1.27
CA ASP A 171 19.05 -9.12 0.16
C ASP A 171 19.88 -7.83 0.17
N ALA A 172 19.27 -6.70 0.54
CA ALA A 172 19.96 -5.43 0.68
C ALA A 172 20.89 -5.40 1.91
N LEU A 173 20.51 -6.04 3.02
CA LEU A 173 21.36 -6.20 4.20
C LEU A 173 22.59 -7.07 3.90
N ALA A 174 22.41 -8.18 3.17
CA ALA A 174 23.49 -9.09 2.81
C ALA A 174 24.49 -8.48 1.81
N LYS A 175 24.09 -7.45 1.05
CA LYS A 175 24.90 -6.78 0.03
C LYS A 175 24.99 -5.28 0.31
N PRO A 176 25.75 -4.86 1.33
CA PRO A 176 25.75 -3.48 1.80
C PRO A 176 26.40 -2.46 0.84
N ASN A 177 27.04 -2.89 -0.26
CA ASN A 177 27.69 -2.01 -1.23
C ASN A 177 26.70 -1.16 -2.02
#